data_AF-A0A1M4E754-F1
#
_entry.id   AF-A0A1M4E754-F1
#
_cell.length_a   1.000
_cell.length_b   1.000
_cell.length_c   1.000
_cell.angle_alpha   90.00
_cell.angle_beta   90.00
_cell.angle_gamma   90.00
#
_symmetry.space_group_name_H-M   'P 1'
#
loop_
_entity.id
_entity.type
_entity.pdbx_description
1 polymer ?
#
loop_
_entity_poly.entity_id
_entity_poly.type
_entity_poly.pdbx_seq_one_letter_code
_entity_poly.pdbx_strand_id
1 'polypeptide(L)'
;MPLTPADVRNKQFSTTRLRPGYDEEEVDAFLDEVEAELDRLIQENEELRAKLAECLRGKVPGGMNMPMASAPVQEQPKPEMMAPQPEPMRAPEPPPVQQQPVPVAMNMPPAEDNMDTAARVLALAQQTADQAIADARREADETVTRARREADEILTKARRQAEQVIGDARARAETLERDAQERHRQAMGSLVQTRDELERKVEELRSFEREYRSRLKLYLENQLAELNVSAEGSGGFPVMSGGPQGQAPAMSHAVPQGGQQPLPGGPSPFGGEAPQGAFPGGDGPHNDRR
;
A
#
# COMPACT_ATOMS: atom_id res chain seq x y z
N MET A 1 -18.51 19.62 -13.79
CA MET A 1 -17.40 18.85 -13.23
C MET A 1 -16.16 19.72 -13.25
N PRO A 2 -15.31 19.72 -12.23
CA PRO A 2 -13.98 20.28 -12.41
C PRO A 2 -12.92 19.21 -12.11
N LEU A 3 -12.11 18.90 -13.12
CA LEU A 3 -10.92 18.04 -13.11
C LEU A 3 -11.15 16.53 -13.20
N THR A 4 -10.74 15.98 -14.33
CA THR A 4 -10.45 14.57 -14.54
C THR A 4 -8.95 14.30 -14.37
N PRO A 5 -8.53 13.05 -14.12
CA PRO A 5 -7.11 12.64 -14.10
C PRO A 5 -6.37 13.06 -15.38
N ALA A 6 -7.04 12.92 -16.53
CA ALA A 6 -6.53 13.39 -17.82
C ALA A 6 -6.33 14.92 -17.89
N ASP A 7 -7.11 15.71 -17.14
CA ASP A 7 -6.94 17.17 -17.08
C ASP A 7 -5.71 17.58 -16.24
N VAL A 8 -5.33 16.75 -15.26
CA VAL A 8 -4.12 16.95 -14.44
C VAL A 8 -2.88 16.63 -15.28
N ARG A 9 -2.89 15.49 -15.97
CA ARG A 9 -1.78 15.06 -16.84
C ARG A 9 -1.51 16.00 -18.02
N ASN A 10 -2.56 16.60 -18.57
CA ASN A 10 -2.42 17.54 -19.69
C ASN A 10 -2.18 18.99 -19.23
N LYS A 11 -2.03 19.24 -17.93
CA LYS A 11 -1.87 20.59 -17.40
C LYS A 11 -0.47 21.13 -17.68
N GLN A 12 -0.40 22.26 -18.37
CA GLN A 12 0.85 22.97 -18.63
C GLN A 12 0.91 24.27 -17.83
N PHE A 13 2.04 24.49 -17.16
CA PHE A 13 2.33 25.72 -16.42
C PHE A 13 3.33 26.59 -17.20
N SER A 14 3.15 27.91 -17.16
CA SER A 14 4.07 28.85 -17.80
C SER A 14 5.31 29.10 -16.94
N THR A 15 6.50 28.91 -17.49
CA THR A 15 7.76 29.18 -16.76
C THR A 15 8.00 30.69 -16.61
N THR A 16 8.43 31.14 -15.42
CA THR A 16 8.66 32.56 -15.15
C THR A 16 10.15 32.89 -15.26
N ARG A 17 10.53 33.80 -16.17
CA ARG A 17 11.95 34.11 -16.47
C ARG A 17 12.62 35.12 -15.53
N LEU A 18 11.85 35.85 -14.72
CA LEU A 18 12.32 37.00 -13.93
C LEU A 18 12.16 36.82 -12.41
N ARG A 19 11.61 35.69 -11.95
CA ARG A 19 11.45 35.34 -10.54
C ARG A 19 11.73 33.85 -10.33
N PRO A 20 12.23 33.43 -9.16
CA PRO A 20 12.32 32.01 -8.83
C PRO A 20 10.91 31.39 -8.95
N GLY A 21 10.78 30.38 -9.80
CA GLY A 21 9.58 29.56 -9.93
C GLY A 21 9.64 28.35 -9.01
N TYR A 22 8.60 27.52 -9.07
CA TYR A 22 8.64 26.17 -8.53
C TYR A 22 9.60 25.30 -9.36
N ASP A 23 10.17 24.28 -8.74
CA ASP A 23 10.96 23.27 -9.43
C ASP A 23 10.04 22.40 -10.29
N GLU A 24 10.37 22.22 -11.57
CA GLU A 24 9.55 21.47 -12.51
C GLU A 24 9.48 19.99 -12.11
N GLU A 25 10.57 19.40 -11.61
CA GLU A 25 10.63 17.99 -11.22
C GLU A 25 9.79 17.72 -9.96
N GLU A 26 9.81 18.63 -8.98
CA GLU A 26 8.98 18.52 -7.78
C GLU A 26 7.49 18.71 -8.08
N VAL A 27 7.17 19.61 -9.01
CA VAL A 27 5.79 19.84 -9.46
C VAL A 27 5.27 18.62 -10.23
N ASP A 28 6.06 18.05 -11.14
CA ASP A 28 5.66 16.87 -11.90
C ASP A 28 5.45 15.65 -10.98
N ALA A 29 6.36 15.42 -10.02
CA ALA A 29 6.20 14.35 -9.03
C ALA A 29 4.94 14.50 -8.16
N PHE A 30 4.60 15.73 -7.78
CA PHE A 30 3.36 16.02 -7.05
C PHE A 30 2.12 15.80 -7.92
N LEU A 31 2.17 16.15 -9.20
CA LEU A 31 1.06 15.93 -10.13
C LEU A 31 0.82 14.45 -10.41
N ASP A 32 1.86 13.62 -10.46
CA ASP A 32 1.74 12.16 -10.55
C ASP A 32 1.03 11.56 -9.33
N GLU A 33 1.35 12.05 -8.12
CA GLU A 33 0.67 11.63 -6.89
C GLU A 33 -0.81 12.06 -6.88
N VAL A 34 -1.10 13.28 -7.34
CA VAL A 34 -2.47 13.80 -7.46
C VAL A 34 -3.27 13.04 -8.53
N GLU A 35 -2.69 12.69 -9.67
CA GLU A 35 -3.33 11.88 -10.71
C GLU A 35 -3.72 10.50 -10.16
N ALA A 36 -2.77 9.82 -9.50
CA ALA A 36 -3.00 8.49 -8.92
C ALA A 36 -4.10 8.49 -7.86
N GLU A 37 -4.11 9.49 -6.96
CA GLU A 37 -5.14 9.57 -5.91
C GLU A 37 -6.51 9.99 -6.49
N LEU A 38 -6.54 10.82 -7.54
CA LEU A 38 -7.79 11.17 -8.22
C LEU A 38 -8.40 9.97 -8.95
N ASP A 39 -7.59 9.17 -9.63
CA ASP A 39 -8.02 7.90 -10.24
C ASP A 39 -8.58 6.94 -9.19
N ARG A 40 -7.87 6.79 -8.07
CA ARG A 40 -8.31 5.95 -6.94
C ARG A 40 -9.64 6.42 -6.37
N LEU A 41 -9.79 7.72 -6.11
CA LEU A 41 -11.03 8.30 -5.57
C LEU A 41 -12.20 8.14 -6.54
N ILE A 42 -11.96 8.25 -7.85
CA ILE A 42 -13.01 8.03 -8.86
C ILE A 42 -13.43 6.56 -8.85
N GLN A 43 -12.48 5.62 -8.86
CA GLN A 43 -12.78 4.18 -8.77
C GLN A 43 -13.53 3.84 -7.49
N GLU A 44 -13.10 4.37 -6.34
CA GLU A 44 -13.78 4.17 -5.07
C GLU A 44 -15.19 4.78 -5.08
N ASN A 45 -15.38 5.96 -5.69
CA ASN A 45 -16.70 6.56 -5.83
C ASN A 45 -17.62 5.72 -6.72
N GLU A 46 -17.10 5.17 -7.81
CA GLU A 46 -17.83 4.27 -8.71
C GLU A 46 -18.19 2.96 -8.00
N GLU A 47 -17.26 2.37 -7.25
CA GLU A 47 -17.51 1.19 -6.43
C GLU A 47 -18.55 1.44 -5.34
N LEU A 48 -18.46 2.56 -4.62
CA LEU A 48 -19.41 2.93 -3.58
C LEU A 48 -20.79 3.19 -4.18
N ARG A 49 -20.86 3.86 -5.35
CA ARG A 49 -22.11 4.04 -6.09
C ARG A 49 -22.68 2.71 -6.58
N ALA A 50 -21.85 1.79 -7.05
CA ALA A 50 -22.27 0.45 -7.45
C ALA A 50 -22.81 -0.34 -6.25
N LYS A 51 -22.10 -0.32 -5.11
CA LYS A 51 -22.54 -0.94 -3.85
C LYS A 51 -23.86 -0.34 -3.36
N LEU A 52 -24.02 0.98 -3.40
CA LEU A 52 -25.28 1.65 -3.08
C LEU A 52 -26.40 1.28 -4.05
N ALA A 53 -26.11 1.22 -5.36
CA ALA A 53 -27.07 0.81 -6.36
C ALA A 53 -27.51 -0.66 -6.17
N GLU A 54 -26.60 -1.56 -5.79
CA GLU A 54 -26.92 -2.95 -5.46
C GLU A 54 -27.74 -3.08 -4.17
N CYS A 55 -27.41 -2.30 -3.12
CA CYS A 55 -28.22 -2.22 -1.91
C CYS A 55 -29.62 -1.66 -2.19
N LEU A 56 -29.73 -0.65 -3.06
CA LEU A 56 -31.00 -0.03 -3.46
C LEU A 56 -31.83 -0.91 -4.42
N ARG A 57 -31.19 -1.76 -5.24
CA ARG A 57 -31.85 -2.63 -6.23
C ARG A 57 -32.43 -3.91 -5.64
N GLY A 58 -32.27 -4.15 -4.34
CA GLY A 58 -33.03 -5.18 -3.64
C GLY A 58 -32.43 -6.58 -3.73
N LYS A 59 -31.20 -6.75 -3.23
CA LYS A 59 -30.71 -8.04 -2.74
C LYS A 59 -29.70 -7.79 -1.62
N VAL A 60 -30.13 -7.95 -0.38
CA VAL A 60 -29.22 -8.15 0.75
C VAL A 60 -29.04 -9.66 0.91
N PRO A 61 -27.90 -10.27 0.51
CA PRO A 61 -27.50 -11.53 1.09
C PRO A 61 -26.71 -11.24 2.36
N GLY A 62 -27.43 -11.18 3.48
CA GLY A 62 -26.86 -11.38 4.81
C GLY A 62 -26.44 -10.14 5.58
N GLY A 63 -27.13 -9.94 6.71
CA GLY A 63 -26.53 -9.38 7.92
C GLY A 63 -26.85 -7.92 8.21
N MET A 64 -27.92 -7.72 8.99
CA MET A 64 -28.32 -6.49 9.65
C MET A 64 -27.21 -5.75 10.41
N ASN A 65 -27.46 -4.44 10.57
CA ASN A 65 -26.97 -3.47 11.59
C ASN A 65 -25.62 -2.79 11.29
N MET A 66 -25.49 -1.45 11.20
CA MET A 66 -25.98 -0.34 12.05
C MET A 66 -25.80 1.02 11.30
N PRO A 67 -26.07 2.19 11.91
CA PRO A 67 -27.35 2.81 12.23
C PRO A 67 -27.55 4.13 11.44
N MET A 68 -28.77 4.64 11.50
CA MET A 68 -29.10 6.01 11.08
C MET A 68 -28.28 7.04 11.87
N ALA A 69 -27.62 7.95 11.15
CA ALA A 69 -27.28 9.28 11.67
C ALA A 69 -27.69 10.33 10.64
N SER A 70 -28.55 11.22 11.12
CA SER A 70 -29.26 12.28 10.42
C SER A 70 -28.33 13.34 9.78
N ALA A 71 -28.79 13.88 8.65
CA ALA A 71 -28.23 15.00 7.87
C ALA A 71 -28.35 16.38 8.60
N PRO A 72 -28.17 17.59 7.99
CA PRO A 72 -27.58 18.02 6.69
C PRO A 72 -26.73 19.36 6.75
N VAL A 73 -26.43 19.98 5.58
CA VAL A 73 -26.14 21.44 5.29
C VAL A 73 -24.64 21.85 5.24
N GLN A 74 -24.05 22.56 4.26
CA GLN A 74 -24.29 23.18 2.93
C GLN A 74 -22.88 23.45 2.32
N GLU A 75 -22.62 23.68 1.03
CA GLU A 75 -22.86 24.96 0.34
C GLU A 75 -22.36 24.91 -1.13
N GLN A 76 -23.24 25.13 -2.10
CA GLN A 76 -22.92 25.80 -3.37
C GLN A 76 -24.10 26.70 -3.75
N PRO A 77 -23.85 28.00 -4.06
CA PRO A 77 -24.88 28.94 -4.45
C PRO A 77 -24.96 29.06 -5.98
N LYS A 78 -26.18 29.14 -6.54
CA LYS A 78 -26.57 30.30 -7.34
C LYS A 78 -28.09 30.32 -7.61
N PRO A 79 -28.65 31.55 -7.75
CA PRO A 79 -30.07 31.82 -7.67
C PRO A 79 -30.72 31.87 -9.04
N GLU A 80 -31.99 31.49 -9.12
CA GLU A 80 -32.91 32.14 -10.06
C GLU A 80 -34.35 32.04 -9.56
N MET A 81 -34.99 33.20 -9.59
CA MET A 81 -36.32 33.46 -9.07
C MET A 81 -37.38 32.81 -9.94
N MET A 82 -38.26 32.01 -9.33
CA MET A 82 -39.69 32.08 -9.65
C MET A 82 -40.45 31.43 -8.50
N ALA A 83 -41.23 32.22 -7.78
CA ALA A 83 -42.13 31.70 -6.78
C ALA A 83 -43.39 31.17 -7.46
N PRO A 84 -43.78 29.90 -7.23
CA PRO A 84 -45.17 29.54 -7.15
C PRO A 84 -45.56 29.43 -5.67
N GLN A 85 -46.64 30.11 -5.32
CA GLN A 85 -47.32 30.00 -4.03
C GLN A 85 -47.66 28.53 -3.76
N PRO A 86 -47.47 28.01 -2.54
CA PRO A 86 -48.01 26.70 -2.18
C PRO A 86 -49.53 26.81 -2.03
N GLU A 87 -50.25 26.13 -2.90
CA GLU A 87 -51.66 25.77 -2.68
C GLU A 87 -51.75 24.99 -1.35
N PRO A 88 -52.72 25.29 -0.47
CA PRO A 88 -52.89 24.57 0.78
C PRO A 88 -53.25 23.11 0.50
N MET A 89 -52.45 22.17 1.02
CA MET A 89 -52.83 20.76 1.05
C MET A 89 -54.15 20.62 1.83
N ARG A 90 -55.17 20.19 1.09
CA ARG A 90 -56.45 19.73 1.58
C ARG A 90 -56.23 18.58 2.57
N ALA A 91 -56.52 18.82 3.85
CA ALA A 91 -56.69 17.76 4.83
C ALA A 91 -57.79 16.80 4.35
N PRO A 92 -57.67 15.48 4.62
CA PRO A 92 -58.76 14.56 4.34
C PRO A 92 -59.96 14.95 5.21
N GLU A 93 -61.06 15.31 4.54
CA GLU A 93 -62.34 15.57 5.19
C GLU A 93 -62.80 14.31 5.95
N PRO A 94 -63.20 14.43 7.22
CA PRO A 94 -63.95 13.36 7.86
C PRO A 94 -65.30 13.18 7.13
N PRO A 95 -65.82 11.95 7.00
CA PRO A 95 -67.10 11.71 6.35
C PRO A 95 -68.23 12.50 7.05
N PRO A 96 -69.25 12.96 6.31
CA PRO A 96 -70.31 13.79 6.86
C PRO A 96 -71.10 13.02 7.89
N VAL A 97 -70.96 13.41 9.15
CA VAL A 97 -71.86 12.99 10.23
C VAL A 97 -73.18 13.68 9.97
N GLN A 98 -74.14 12.95 9.38
CA GLN A 98 -75.52 13.39 9.28
C GLN A 98 -76.06 13.59 10.71
N GLN A 99 -76.25 14.84 11.11
CA GLN A 99 -77.03 15.19 12.30
C GLN A 99 -78.50 14.86 12.01
N GLN A 100 -78.93 13.66 12.36
CA GLN A 100 -80.34 13.39 12.59
C GLN A 100 -80.73 14.01 13.94
N PRO A 101 -81.71 14.92 14.01
CA PRO A 101 -82.27 15.31 15.30
C PRO A 101 -83.09 14.13 15.82
N VAL A 102 -82.50 13.36 16.74
CA VAL A 102 -83.27 12.42 17.57
C VAL A 102 -84.15 13.24 18.52
N PRO A 103 -85.49 13.15 18.44
CA PRO A 103 -86.33 13.73 19.47
C PRO A 103 -86.06 12.99 20.77
N VAL A 104 -85.59 13.72 21.78
CA VAL A 104 -85.46 13.23 23.16
C VAL A 104 -86.88 13.05 23.70
N ALA A 105 -87.49 11.90 23.42
CA ALA A 105 -88.62 11.39 24.18
C ALA A 105 -88.09 10.91 25.53
N MET A 106 -88.22 11.78 26.51
CA MET A 106 -87.93 11.53 27.90
C MET A 106 -88.86 10.42 28.41
N ASN A 107 -88.35 9.20 28.52
CA ASN A 107 -88.97 8.14 29.31
C ASN A 107 -87.86 7.35 30.03
N MET A 108 -87.42 7.91 31.14
CA MET A 108 -86.33 7.41 31.99
C MET A 108 -86.92 6.45 33.04
N PRO A 109 -86.54 5.15 33.07
CA PRO A 109 -86.55 4.36 34.31
C PRO A 109 -85.40 4.84 35.23
N PRO A 110 -85.42 4.55 36.55
CA PRO A 110 -84.78 5.40 37.55
C PRO A 110 -83.25 5.48 37.44
N ALA A 111 -82.70 6.62 37.88
CA ALA A 111 -81.33 7.08 37.65
C ALA A 111 -80.22 6.38 38.46
N GLU A 112 -80.53 5.36 39.26
CA GLU A 112 -79.59 4.75 40.20
C GLU A 112 -78.71 3.66 39.54
N ASP A 113 -79.26 2.86 38.63
CA ASP A 113 -78.52 1.79 37.92
C ASP A 113 -77.45 2.33 36.93
N ASN A 114 -77.59 3.57 36.48
CA ASN A 114 -76.68 4.19 35.50
C ASN A 114 -75.34 4.63 36.10
N MET A 115 -75.32 5.03 37.39
CA MET A 115 -74.06 5.37 38.07
C MET A 115 -73.23 4.12 38.35
N ASP A 116 -73.87 3.03 38.78
CA ASP A 116 -73.17 1.76 39.08
C ASP A 116 -72.68 1.04 37.82
N THR A 117 -73.35 1.22 36.69
CA THR A 117 -72.88 0.72 35.39
C THR A 117 -71.75 1.60 34.82
N ALA A 118 -71.85 2.93 34.93
CA ALA A 118 -70.77 3.83 34.53
C ALA A 118 -69.49 3.62 35.36
N ALA A 119 -69.62 3.43 36.68
CA ALA A 119 -68.49 3.15 37.57
C ALA A 119 -67.80 1.82 37.23
N ARG A 120 -68.57 0.77 36.90
CA ARG A 120 -68.02 -0.53 36.44
C ARG A 120 -67.31 -0.42 35.10
N VAL A 121 -67.85 0.35 34.15
CA VAL A 121 -67.20 0.58 32.85
C VAL A 121 -65.92 1.38 33.01
N LEU A 122 -65.90 2.41 33.87
CA LEU A 122 -64.68 3.17 34.18
C LEU A 122 -63.63 2.31 34.88
N ALA A 123 -64.03 1.45 35.82
CA ALA A 123 -63.12 0.52 36.49
C ALA A 123 -62.53 -0.49 35.49
N LEU A 124 -63.35 -1.03 34.58
CA LEU A 124 -62.88 -1.90 33.50
C LEU A 124 -61.94 -1.15 32.54
N ALA A 125 -62.28 0.09 32.18
CA ALA A 125 -61.44 0.92 31.32
C ALA A 125 -60.09 1.22 31.98
N GLN A 126 -60.07 1.57 33.27
CA GLN A 126 -58.84 1.78 34.03
C GLN A 126 -58.00 0.50 34.09
N GLN A 127 -58.63 -0.64 34.36
CA GLN A 127 -57.97 -1.95 34.36
C GLN A 127 -57.36 -2.27 32.99
N THR A 128 -58.07 -1.99 31.90
CA THR A 128 -57.54 -2.20 30.54
C THR A 128 -56.40 -1.25 30.21
N ALA A 129 -56.43 0.00 30.70
CA ALA A 129 -55.35 0.95 30.54
C ALA A 129 -54.09 0.51 31.31
N ASP A 130 -54.25 0.08 32.56
CA ASP A 130 -53.15 -0.42 33.39
C ASP A 130 -52.53 -1.69 32.78
N GLN A 131 -53.36 -2.58 32.22
CA GLN A 131 -52.89 -3.76 31.50
C GLN A 131 -52.13 -3.38 30.22
N ALA A 132 -52.65 -2.45 29.41
CA ALA A 132 -51.96 -1.97 28.22
C ALA A 132 -50.60 -1.32 28.55
N ILE A 133 -50.51 -0.58 29.66
CA ILE A 133 -49.24 0.02 30.13
C ILE A 133 -48.26 -1.08 30.58
N ALA A 134 -48.74 -2.10 31.29
CA ALA A 134 -47.90 -3.22 31.72
C ALA A 134 -47.35 -4.02 30.53
N ASP A 135 -48.19 -4.29 29.54
CA ASP A 135 -47.79 -5.01 28.32
C ASP A 135 -46.82 -4.17 27.47
N ALA A 136 -47.09 -2.87 27.29
CA ALA A 136 -46.17 -1.96 26.60
C ALA A 136 -44.81 -1.85 27.30
N ARG A 137 -44.77 -1.85 28.64
CA ARG A 137 -43.51 -1.87 29.40
C ARG A 137 -42.74 -3.17 29.22
N ARG A 138 -43.43 -4.31 29.23
CA ARG A 138 -42.80 -5.63 28.98
C ARG A 138 -42.20 -5.69 27.58
N GLU A 139 -42.94 -5.26 26.56
CA GLU A 139 -42.44 -5.21 25.19
C GLU A 139 -41.24 -4.25 25.05
N ALA A 140 -41.28 -3.09 25.71
CA ALA A 140 -40.16 -2.17 25.76
C ALA A 140 -38.91 -2.82 26.42
N ASP A 141 -39.08 -3.51 27.55
CA ASP A 141 -37.97 -4.18 28.22
C ASP A 141 -37.40 -5.34 27.38
N GLU A 142 -38.26 -6.09 26.68
CA GLU A 142 -37.85 -7.16 25.76
C GLU A 142 -37.06 -6.61 24.56
N THR A 143 -37.51 -5.50 23.98
CA THR A 143 -36.80 -4.87 22.86
C THR A 143 -35.44 -4.31 23.28
N VAL A 144 -35.37 -3.66 24.45
CA VAL A 144 -34.10 -3.15 24.99
C VAL A 144 -33.14 -4.29 25.32
N THR A 145 -33.62 -5.38 25.92
CA THR A 145 -32.76 -6.54 26.24
C THR A 145 -32.27 -7.26 24.98
N ARG A 146 -33.11 -7.40 23.95
CA ARG A 146 -32.71 -7.94 22.65
C ARG A 146 -31.65 -7.06 21.99
N ALA A 147 -31.89 -5.76 21.90
CA ALA A 147 -30.95 -4.80 21.33
C ALA A 147 -29.60 -4.80 22.06
N ARG A 148 -29.61 -4.90 23.40
CA ARG A 148 -28.38 -5.01 24.20
C ARG A 148 -27.60 -6.29 23.90
N ARG A 149 -28.27 -7.44 23.84
CA ARG A 149 -27.62 -8.72 23.49
C ARG A 149 -27.00 -8.67 22.09
N GLU A 150 -27.75 -8.17 21.11
CA GLU A 150 -27.24 -8.01 19.74
C GLU A 150 -26.03 -7.07 19.69
N ALA A 151 -26.07 -5.95 20.44
CA ALA A 151 -24.93 -5.05 20.54
C ALA A 151 -23.70 -5.72 21.18
N ASP A 152 -23.88 -6.47 22.27
CA ASP A 152 -22.79 -7.20 22.93
C ASP A 152 -22.19 -8.28 22.01
N GLU A 153 -23.02 -8.98 21.24
CA GLU A 153 -22.56 -9.94 20.23
C GLU A 153 -21.75 -9.28 19.11
N ILE A 154 -22.19 -8.12 18.62
CA ILE A 154 -21.45 -7.36 17.60
C ILE A 154 -20.11 -6.89 18.18
N LEU A 155 -20.11 -6.35 19.39
CA LEU A 155 -18.89 -5.87 20.06
C LEU A 155 -17.90 -7.00 20.30
N THR A 156 -18.35 -8.18 20.72
CA THR A 156 -17.47 -9.35 20.93
C THR A 156 -16.89 -9.88 19.62
N LYS A 157 -17.70 -9.95 18.55
CA LYS A 157 -17.22 -10.31 17.20
C LYS A 157 -16.19 -9.31 16.69
N ALA A 158 -16.49 -8.01 16.78
CA ALA A 158 -15.58 -6.95 16.36
C ALA A 158 -14.26 -6.97 17.15
N ARG A 159 -14.32 -7.18 18.47
CA ARG A 159 -13.12 -7.33 19.31
C ARG A 159 -12.28 -8.53 18.90
N ARG A 160 -12.89 -9.70 18.69
CA ARG A 160 -12.17 -10.90 18.25
C ARG A 160 -11.53 -10.71 16.87
N GLN A 161 -12.24 -10.07 15.94
CA GLN A 161 -11.68 -9.75 14.63
C GLN A 161 -10.51 -8.77 14.74
N ALA A 162 -10.64 -7.73 15.57
CA ALA A 162 -9.56 -6.78 15.81
C ALA A 162 -8.33 -7.47 16.44
N GLU A 163 -8.52 -8.32 17.45
CA GLU A 163 -7.45 -9.10 18.06
C GLU A 163 -6.77 -10.03 17.06
N GLN A 164 -7.53 -10.66 16.16
CA GLN A 164 -6.97 -11.49 15.10
C GLN A 164 -6.13 -10.67 14.12
N VAL A 165 -6.65 -9.53 13.63
CA VAL A 165 -5.91 -8.66 12.71
C VAL A 165 -4.63 -8.13 13.37
N ILE A 166 -4.69 -7.73 14.64
CA ILE A 166 -3.53 -7.26 15.40
C ILE A 166 -2.52 -8.41 15.59
N GLY A 167 -2.99 -9.62 15.90
CA GLY A 167 -2.15 -10.81 16.04
C GLY A 167 -1.44 -11.16 14.73
N ASP A 168 -2.17 -11.20 13.63
CA ASP A 168 -1.63 -11.49 12.29
C ASP A 168 -0.64 -10.42 11.84
N ALA A 169 -0.95 -9.14 12.07
CA ALA A 169 -0.06 -8.03 11.76
C ALA A 169 1.24 -8.09 12.58
N ARG A 170 1.15 -8.39 13.89
CA ARG A 170 2.33 -8.56 14.76
C ARG A 170 3.18 -9.75 14.33
N ALA A 171 2.57 -10.89 14.03
CA ALA A 171 3.29 -12.08 13.56
C ALA A 171 4.05 -11.78 12.25
N ARG A 172 3.40 -11.08 11.30
CA ARG A 172 4.04 -10.65 10.04
C ARG A 172 5.19 -9.67 10.28
N ALA A 173 5.02 -8.72 11.20
CA ALA A 173 6.07 -7.78 11.57
C ALA A 173 7.29 -8.50 12.15
N GLU A 174 7.08 -9.43 13.09
CA GLU A 174 8.18 -10.23 13.66
C GLU A 174 8.91 -11.07 12.62
N THR A 175 8.19 -11.68 11.68
CA THR A 175 8.83 -12.43 10.59
C THR A 175 9.66 -11.52 9.68
N LEU A 176 9.13 -10.34 9.34
CA LEU A 176 9.84 -9.38 8.51
C LEU A 176 11.11 -8.85 9.22
N GLU A 177 11.02 -8.60 10.53
CA GLU A 177 12.17 -8.20 11.34
C GLU A 177 13.25 -9.28 11.39
N ARG A 178 12.87 -10.56 11.57
CA ARG A 178 13.81 -11.69 11.55
C ARG A 178 14.49 -11.81 10.19
N ASP A 179 13.72 -11.74 9.10
CA ASP A 179 14.25 -11.81 7.74
C ASP A 179 15.19 -10.64 7.43
N ALA A 180 14.83 -9.42 7.84
CA ALA A 180 15.65 -8.23 7.67
C ALA A 180 16.97 -8.34 8.47
N GLN A 181 16.90 -8.80 9.73
CA GLN A 181 18.09 -9.03 10.57
C GLN A 181 18.99 -10.12 9.99
N GLU A 182 18.43 -11.20 9.46
CA GLU A 182 19.19 -12.27 8.83
C GLU A 182 19.90 -11.79 7.56
N ARG A 183 19.18 -11.10 6.66
CA ARG A 183 19.78 -10.48 5.47
C ARG A 183 20.86 -9.48 5.84
N HIS A 184 20.64 -8.67 6.87
CA HIS A 184 21.64 -7.73 7.36
C HIS A 184 22.89 -8.46 7.87
N ARG A 185 22.72 -9.51 8.68
CA ARG A 185 23.84 -10.32 9.17
C ARG A 185 24.60 -11.00 8.02
N GLN A 186 23.89 -11.51 7.02
CA GLN A 186 24.51 -12.13 5.84
C GLN A 186 25.31 -11.10 5.03
N ALA A 187 24.73 -9.93 4.74
CA ALA A 187 25.41 -8.86 4.02
C ALA A 187 26.61 -8.31 4.79
N MET A 188 26.47 -8.09 6.10
CA MET A 188 27.60 -7.67 6.94
C MET A 188 28.67 -8.76 7.00
N GLY A 189 28.28 -10.03 7.09
CA GLY A 189 29.20 -11.16 7.05
C GLY A 189 30.02 -11.21 5.77
N SER A 190 29.38 -11.05 4.60
CA SER A 190 30.08 -11.05 3.31
C SER A 190 30.97 -9.81 3.11
N LEU A 191 30.53 -8.64 3.60
CA LEU A 191 31.35 -7.42 3.58
C LEU A 191 32.60 -7.57 4.46
N VAL A 192 32.46 -8.16 5.66
CA VAL A 192 33.60 -8.43 6.55
C VAL A 192 34.56 -9.43 5.92
N GLN A 193 34.08 -10.51 5.30
CA GLN A 193 34.93 -11.46 4.57
C GLN A 193 35.68 -10.77 3.42
N THR A 194 34.98 -9.96 2.63
CA THR A 194 35.59 -9.21 1.51
C THR A 194 36.66 -8.23 2.02
N ARG A 195 36.39 -7.52 3.12
CA ARG A 195 37.38 -6.65 3.78
C ARG A 195 38.61 -7.46 4.17
N ASP A 196 38.45 -8.58 4.86
CA ASP A 196 39.56 -9.41 5.33
C ASP A 196 40.40 -9.97 4.17
N GLU A 197 39.76 -10.35 3.07
CA GLU A 197 40.44 -10.76 1.84
C GLU A 197 41.24 -9.63 1.19
N LEU A 198 40.66 -8.43 1.12
CA LEU A 198 41.34 -7.25 0.60
C LEU A 198 42.53 -6.86 1.49
N GLU A 199 42.38 -6.91 2.81
CA GLU A 199 43.46 -6.65 3.77
C GLU A 199 44.61 -7.65 3.59
N ARG A 200 44.31 -8.95 3.41
CA ARG A 200 45.33 -9.96 3.10
C ARG A 200 46.06 -9.68 1.79
N LYS A 201 45.34 -9.33 0.73
CA LYS A 201 45.94 -8.96 -0.57
C LYS A 201 46.83 -7.72 -0.46
N VAL A 202 46.43 -6.73 0.34
CA VAL A 202 47.25 -5.55 0.60
C VAL A 202 48.56 -5.93 1.28
N GLU A 203 48.53 -6.81 2.29
CA GLU A 203 49.78 -7.24 2.95
C GLU A 203 50.65 -8.10 2.03
N GLU A 204 50.05 -8.98 1.23
CA GLU A 204 50.75 -9.76 0.21
C GLU A 204 51.48 -8.85 -0.79
N LEU A 205 50.78 -7.86 -1.36
CA LEU A 205 51.39 -6.88 -2.27
C LEU A 205 52.52 -6.08 -1.62
N ARG A 206 52.37 -5.72 -0.34
CA ARG A 206 53.44 -5.03 0.42
C ARG A 206 54.65 -5.94 0.64
N SER A 207 54.44 -7.23 0.95
CA SER A 207 55.55 -8.18 1.03
C SER A 207 56.24 -8.37 -0.31
N PHE A 208 55.47 -8.50 -1.39
CA PHE A 208 55.99 -8.62 -2.75
C PHE A 208 56.81 -7.39 -3.16
N GLU A 209 56.33 -6.18 -2.86
CA GLU A 209 57.07 -4.94 -3.12
C GLU A 209 58.40 -4.90 -2.34
N ARG A 210 58.39 -5.27 -1.05
CA ARG A 210 59.61 -5.32 -0.22
C ARG A 210 60.62 -6.34 -0.77
N GLU A 211 60.17 -7.53 -1.15
CA GLU A 211 61.02 -8.55 -1.75
C GLU A 211 61.56 -8.13 -3.12
N TYR A 212 60.71 -7.58 -3.99
CA TYR A 212 61.10 -7.12 -5.32
C TYR A 212 62.16 -6.02 -5.24
N ARG A 213 61.96 -5.02 -4.37
CA ARG A 213 62.97 -3.98 -4.10
C ARG A 213 64.28 -4.56 -3.60
N SER A 214 64.22 -5.53 -2.69
CA SER A 214 65.43 -6.18 -2.15
C SER A 214 66.18 -6.96 -3.23
N ARG A 215 65.46 -7.73 -4.08
CA ARG A 215 66.04 -8.46 -5.21
C ARG A 215 66.63 -7.53 -6.26
N LEU A 216 65.95 -6.43 -6.58
CA LEU A 216 66.45 -5.42 -7.53
C LEU A 216 67.71 -4.74 -7.00
N LYS A 217 67.75 -4.39 -5.72
CA LYS A 217 68.93 -3.81 -5.07
C LYS A 217 70.13 -4.76 -5.15
N LEU A 218 69.94 -6.02 -4.77
CA LEU A 218 70.98 -7.05 -4.85
C LEU A 218 71.49 -7.25 -6.29
N TYR A 219 70.59 -7.26 -7.27
CA TYR A 219 70.96 -7.38 -8.68
C TYR A 219 71.84 -6.22 -9.15
N LEU A 220 71.44 -4.98 -8.83
CA LEU A 220 72.21 -3.78 -9.19
C LEU A 220 73.56 -3.73 -8.48
N GLU A 221 73.62 -4.10 -7.19
CA GLU A 221 74.87 -4.18 -6.43
C GLU A 221 75.83 -5.21 -7.03
N ASN A 222 75.32 -6.38 -7.44
CA ASN A 222 76.14 -7.40 -8.10
C ASN A 222 76.65 -6.93 -9.47
N GLN A 223 75.80 -6.30 -10.29
CA GLN A 223 76.23 -5.73 -11.58
C GLN A 223 77.31 -4.66 -11.41
N LEU A 224 77.19 -3.79 -10.39
CA LEU A 224 78.22 -2.80 -10.09
C LEU A 224 79.52 -3.45 -9.62
N ALA A 225 79.45 -4.50 -8.81
CA ALA A 225 80.63 -5.24 -8.37
C ALA A 225 81.36 -5.93 -9.54
N GLU A 226 80.61 -6.57 -10.46
CA GLU A 226 81.17 -7.17 -11.68
C GLU A 226 81.84 -6.14 -12.59
N LEU A 227 81.23 -4.96 -12.74
CA LEU A 227 81.83 -3.85 -13.49
C LEU A 227 83.10 -3.33 -12.82
N ASN A 228 83.13 -3.20 -11.49
CA ASN A 228 84.31 -2.75 -10.76
C ASN A 228 85.46 -3.77 -10.87
N VAL A 229 85.18 -5.06 -10.72
CA VAL A 229 86.18 -6.14 -10.90
C VAL A 229 86.68 -6.18 -12.35
N SER A 230 85.80 -6.00 -13.33
CA SER A 230 86.19 -5.93 -14.74
C SER A 230 87.06 -4.69 -15.04
N ALA A 231 86.79 -3.55 -14.40
CA ALA A 231 87.61 -2.34 -14.51
C ALA A 231 88.98 -2.52 -13.85
N GLU A 232 89.06 -3.15 -12.68
CA GLU A 232 90.32 -3.44 -11.98
C GLU A 232 91.16 -4.52 -12.70
N GLY A 233 90.51 -5.50 -13.33
CA GLY A 233 91.17 -6.48 -14.21
C GLY A 233 91.62 -5.91 -15.56
N SER A 234 91.07 -4.76 -15.98
CA SER A 234 91.39 -4.08 -17.24
C SER A 234 92.52 -3.05 -17.12
N GLY A 235 93.31 -3.08 -16.04
CA GLY A 235 94.50 -2.24 -15.86
C GLY A 235 95.69 -2.55 -16.79
N GLY A 236 95.54 -3.44 -17.78
CA GLY A 236 96.56 -3.72 -18.79
C GLY A 236 95.98 -3.59 -20.20
N PHE A 237 96.36 -2.54 -20.92
CA PHE A 237 96.08 -2.39 -22.36
C PHE A 237 96.81 -3.46 -23.18
N PRO A 238 96.12 -4.26 -24.01
CA PRO A 238 96.72 -4.78 -25.23
C PRO A 238 96.37 -3.87 -26.41
N VAL A 239 97.41 -3.54 -27.16
CA VAL A 239 97.35 -2.80 -28.41
C VAL A 239 97.06 -3.76 -29.58
N MET A 240 96.27 -3.26 -30.55
CA MET A 240 96.15 -3.63 -31.97
C MET A 240 95.28 -4.84 -32.42
N SER A 241 94.25 -4.49 -33.22
CA SER A 241 94.05 -4.86 -34.64
C SER A 241 92.81 -5.69 -35.00
N GLY A 242 92.00 -5.14 -35.91
CA GLY A 242 91.22 -5.89 -36.91
C GLY A 242 89.76 -6.20 -36.57
N GLY A 243 88.81 -5.45 -37.15
CA GLY A 243 87.43 -5.92 -37.32
C GLY A 243 87.26 -6.79 -38.58
N PRO A 244 86.04 -7.16 -39.01
CA PRO A 244 84.76 -7.16 -38.30
C PRO A 244 84.09 -8.56 -38.34
N GLN A 245 83.19 -8.88 -37.40
CA GLN A 245 82.05 -9.79 -37.68
C GLN A 245 81.00 -9.69 -36.58
N GLY A 246 79.79 -9.30 -36.99
CA GLY A 246 78.61 -9.34 -36.14
C GLY A 246 78.16 -10.76 -35.93
N GLN A 247 77.92 -11.12 -34.67
CA GLN A 247 77.01 -12.18 -34.30
C GLN A 247 76.38 -11.83 -32.96
N ALA A 248 75.11 -11.46 -33.02
CA ALA A 248 74.27 -11.30 -31.85
C ALA A 248 74.00 -12.69 -31.24
N PRO A 249 74.13 -12.88 -29.92
CA PRO A 249 73.58 -14.06 -29.27
C PRO A 249 72.07 -13.90 -29.17
N ALA A 250 71.34 -14.76 -29.90
CA ALA A 250 69.91 -14.92 -29.71
C ALA A 250 69.66 -15.56 -28.34
N MET A 251 69.25 -14.75 -27.36
CA MET A 251 68.68 -15.24 -26.11
C MET A 251 67.23 -15.64 -26.38
N SER A 252 67.03 -16.93 -26.60
CA SER A 252 65.73 -17.59 -26.66
C SER A 252 65.03 -17.45 -25.31
N HIS A 253 64.22 -16.41 -25.14
CA HIS A 253 63.19 -16.42 -24.10
C HIS A 253 62.05 -17.33 -24.58
N ALA A 254 62.14 -18.61 -24.21
CA ALA A 254 61.02 -19.52 -24.23
C ALA A 254 59.98 -19.02 -23.22
N VAL A 255 58.93 -18.39 -23.73
CA VAL A 255 57.66 -18.23 -23.03
C VAL A 255 57.04 -19.63 -22.93
N PRO A 256 56.77 -20.19 -21.74
CA PRO A 256 55.96 -21.39 -21.66
C PRO A 256 54.53 -21.01 -22.05
N GLN A 257 54.09 -21.54 -23.20
CA GLN A 257 52.71 -21.52 -23.66
C GLN A 257 51.87 -22.40 -22.72
N GLY A 258 51.41 -21.81 -21.61
CA GLY A 258 50.41 -22.38 -20.74
C GLY A 258 49.02 -22.21 -21.37
N GLY A 259 48.32 -23.33 -21.53
CA GLY A 259 47.06 -23.41 -22.25
C GLY A 259 45.98 -22.44 -21.78
N GLN A 260 45.21 -21.96 -22.75
CA GLN A 260 43.90 -21.37 -22.53
C GLN A 260 43.02 -22.38 -21.77
N GLN A 261 42.61 -22.01 -20.56
CA GLN A 261 41.37 -22.48 -19.96
C GLN A 261 40.43 -21.28 -19.81
N PRO A 262 39.15 -21.41 -20.19
CA PRO A 262 38.18 -20.34 -20.05
C PRO A 262 37.78 -20.18 -18.58
N LEU A 263 37.70 -18.93 -18.13
CA LEU A 263 37.18 -18.52 -16.82
C LEU A 263 35.71 -18.97 -16.66
N PRO A 264 35.30 -19.58 -15.53
CA PRO A 264 33.89 -19.68 -15.19
C PRO A 264 33.40 -18.31 -14.68
N GLY A 265 32.42 -17.74 -15.36
CA GLY A 265 31.73 -16.52 -14.93
C GLY A 265 31.02 -16.74 -13.59
N GLY A 266 31.46 -16.01 -12.56
CA GLY A 266 30.67 -15.79 -11.36
C GLY A 266 29.68 -14.63 -11.58
N PRO A 267 28.46 -14.69 -11.02
CA PRO A 267 27.41 -13.73 -11.33
C PRO A 267 27.69 -12.37 -10.67
N SER A 268 27.72 -11.32 -11.48
CA SER A 268 27.63 -9.93 -11.00
C SER A 268 26.26 -9.69 -10.37
N PRO A 269 26.15 -9.07 -9.19
CA PRO A 269 24.86 -8.83 -8.51
C PRO A 269 24.19 -7.50 -8.89
N PHE A 270 24.62 -6.83 -9.96
CA PHE A 270 24.05 -5.53 -10.35
C PHE A 270 23.99 -5.40 -11.89
N GLY A 271 22.77 -5.42 -12.42
CA GLY A 271 22.47 -5.23 -13.85
C GLY A 271 21.12 -5.84 -14.19
N GLY A 272 20.06 -5.03 -14.20
CA GLY A 272 18.67 -5.45 -14.24
C GLY A 272 18.17 -6.00 -15.57
N GLU A 273 17.07 -6.75 -15.51
CA GLU A 273 16.30 -7.18 -16.66
C GLU A 273 14.82 -6.87 -16.48
N ALA A 274 14.30 -6.11 -17.45
CA ALA A 274 12.91 -5.74 -17.62
C ALA A 274 12.04 -6.97 -17.99
N PRO A 275 10.72 -6.97 -17.70
CA PRO A 275 9.86 -8.07 -18.10
C PRO A 275 9.43 -7.90 -19.56
N GLN A 276 10.02 -8.69 -20.46
CA GLN A 276 9.45 -8.92 -21.79
C GLN A 276 8.40 -10.02 -21.71
N GLY A 277 7.14 -9.60 -21.59
CA GLY A 277 5.97 -10.46 -21.75
C GLY A 277 5.78 -10.83 -23.23
N ALA A 278 6.21 -12.03 -23.61
CA ALA A 278 5.85 -12.65 -24.87
C ALA A 278 4.48 -13.34 -24.72
N PHE A 279 3.50 -12.83 -25.47
CA PHE A 279 2.22 -13.49 -25.73
C PHE A 279 2.42 -14.85 -26.41
N PRO A 280 1.72 -15.92 -25.99
CA PRO A 280 1.28 -16.96 -26.91
C PRO A 280 -0.13 -16.63 -27.38
N GLY A 281 -0.25 -16.46 -28.71
CA GLY A 281 -1.51 -16.36 -29.42
C GLY A 281 -2.38 -17.60 -29.24
N GLY A 282 -3.69 -17.39 -29.37
CA GLY A 282 -4.71 -18.37 -29.10
C GLY A 282 -4.75 -19.54 -30.07
N ASP A 283 -5.26 -20.65 -29.56
CA ASP A 283 -5.91 -21.69 -30.34
C ASP A 283 -7.24 -22.05 -29.66
N GLY A 284 -8.29 -22.12 -30.47
CA GLY A 284 -9.68 -22.22 -30.07
C GLY A 284 -10.12 -23.60 -29.53
N PRO A 285 -11.40 -23.73 -29.13
CA PRO A 285 -11.89 -24.92 -28.47
C PRO A 285 -12.18 -26.03 -29.48
N HIS A 286 -11.56 -27.21 -29.29
CA HIS A 286 -11.99 -28.44 -29.93
C HIS A 286 -12.87 -29.25 -28.99
N ASN A 287 -14.15 -29.24 -29.36
CA ASN A 287 -15.20 -30.16 -28.98
C ASN A 287 -14.88 -31.56 -29.54
N ASP A 288 -14.76 -32.61 -28.71
CA ASP A 288 -15.36 -33.94 -28.95
C ASP A 288 -14.98 -35.02 -27.93
N ARG A 289 -16.02 -35.76 -27.48
CA ARG A 289 -16.07 -37.18 -27.05
C ARG A 289 -15.12 -37.69 -25.95
N ARG A 290 -15.68 -37.99 -24.76
CA ARG A 290 -16.23 -39.32 -24.42
C ARG A 290 -16.98 -39.30 -23.08
#